data_AF-A0A2S3VTM8-F1
#
_entry.id   AF-A0A2S3VTM8-F1
#
_cell.length_a   1.000
_cell.length_b   1.000
_cell.length_c   1.000
_cell.angle_alpha   90.00
_cell.angle_beta   90.00
_cell.angle_gamma   90.00
#
_symmetry.space_group_name_H-M   'P 1'
#
loop_
_entity.id
_entity.type
_entity.pdbx_description
1 polymer ?
#
loop_
_entity_poly.entity_id
_entity_poly.type
_entity_poly.pdbx_seq_one_letter_code
_entity_poly.pdbx_strand_id
1 'polypeptide(L)'
;MLPLSTGGQKRPYATRAFGVSYQTAVAYRDEQWKVRASSTGTALWLALEKGRPVGMIGAAVNSAHRFNLIGMWVEPAARASGVATQLADVVKARARSTEIAIRSRAILSFAKA
;
A
#
# COMPACT_ATOMS: atom_id res chain seq x y z
N MET A 1 -40.28 -32.52 6.54
CA MET A 1 -38.92 -32.67 7.09
C MET A 1 -37.94 -32.36 5.98
N LEU A 2 -37.49 -31.10 5.90
CA LEU A 2 -36.49 -30.61 4.93
C LEU A 2 -35.13 -30.57 5.64
N PRO A 3 -34.03 -31.06 5.05
CA PRO A 3 -32.72 -30.91 5.68
C PRO A 3 -32.24 -29.46 5.56
N LEU A 4 -31.70 -28.95 6.67
CA LEU A 4 -31.09 -27.63 6.80
C LEU A 4 -29.82 -27.56 5.96
N SER A 5 -29.75 -26.57 5.07
CA SER A 5 -28.54 -26.23 4.31
C SER A 5 -27.53 -25.55 5.24
N THR A 6 -26.73 -26.34 5.94
CA THR A 6 -25.52 -25.87 6.63
C THR A 6 -24.38 -25.83 5.61
N GLY A 7 -24.18 -24.66 5.02
CA GLY A 7 -23.12 -24.42 4.04
C GLY A 7 -22.79 -22.95 3.90
N GLY A 8 -22.56 -22.26 5.04
CA GLY A 8 -21.98 -20.92 5.02
C GLY A 8 -20.59 -20.98 4.39
N GLN A 9 -20.51 -20.70 3.09
CA GLN A 9 -19.27 -20.67 2.33
C GLN A 9 -18.35 -19.61 2.95
N LYS A 10 -17.40 -20.05 3.77
CA LYS A 10 -16.32 -19.19 4.26
C LYS A 10 -15.63 -18.59 3.03
N ARG A 11 -15.80 -17.28 2.83
CA ARG A 11 -15.06 -16.53 1.81
C ARG A 11 -13.57 -16.79 2.09
N PRO A 12 -12.79 -17.33 1.14
CA PRO A 12 -11.38 -17.55 1.36
C PRO A 12 -10.74 -16.19 1.65
N TYR A 13 -10.17 -16.05 2.83
CA TYR A 13 -9.29 -14.93 3.19
C TYR A 13 -8.19 -14.90 2.13
N ALA A 14 -8.18 -13.87 1.29
CA ALA A 14 -7.25 -13.79 0.18
C ALA A 14 -5.81 -13.65 0.71
N THR A 15 -5.05 -14.75 0.66
CA THR A 15 -3.61 -14.81 1.00
C THR A 15 -2.72 -14.07 -0.02
N ARG A 16 -3.31 -13.24 -0.91
CA ARG A 16 -2.63 -12.57 -2.02
C ARG A 16 -2.23 -11.13 -1.69
N ALA A 17 -1.86 -10.88 -0.44
CA ALA A 17 -1.39 -9.57 0.02
C ALA A 17 0.09 -9.31 -0.33
N PHE A 18 0.81 -10.33 -0.80
CA PHE A 18 2.22 -10.22 -1.19
C PHE A 18 2.36 -10.03 -2.70
N GLY A 19 3.09 -8.99 -3.10
CA GLY A 19 3.35 -8.69 -4.52
C GLY A 19 4.41 -9.58 -5.18
N VAL A 20 5.24 -10.25 -4.38
CA VAL A 20 6.29 -11.20 -4.82
C VAL A 20 6.46 -12.29 -3.75
N SER A 21 6.99 -13.44 -4.14
CA SER A 21 7.36 -14.49 -3.17
C SER A 21 8.57 -14.06 -2.32
N TYR A 22 8.73 -14.66 -1.14
CA TYR A 22 9.90 -14.45 -0.30
C TYR A 22 11.20 -14.82 -1.03
N GLN A 23 11.23 -15.97 -1.72
CA GLN A 23 12.39 -16.44 -2.47
C GLN A 23 12.80 -15.44 -3.57
N THR A 24 11.82 -14.84 -4.24
CA THR A 24 12.08 -13.79 -5.22
C THR A 24 12.63 -12.52 -4.56
N ALA A 25 12.04 -12.11 -3.43
CA ALA A 25 12.44 -10.88 -2.74
C ALA A 25 13.86 -10.95 -2.16
N VAL A 26 14.24 -12.10 -1.58
CA VAL A 26 15.58 -12.29 -0.98
C VAL A 26 16.68 -12.38 -2.05
N ALA A 27 16.33 -12.77 -3.27
CA ALA A 27 17.26 -12.82 -4.40
C ALA A 27 17.51 -11.46 -5.06
N TYR A 28 16.74 -10.42 -4.71
CA TYR A 28 16.97 -9.08 -5.25
C TYR A 28 18.22 -8.45 -4.65
N ARG A 29 19.04 -7.87 -5.54
CA ARG A 29 20.19 -7.05 -5.15
C ARG A 29 19.76 -5.65 -4.73
N ASP A 30 20.61 -4.98 -3.96
CA ASP A 30 20.40 -3.61 -3.50
C ASP A 30 20.10 -2.63 -4.64
N GLU A 31 20.75 -2.75 -5.79
CA GLU A 31 20.50 -1.89 -6.95
C GLU A 31 19.06 -2.05 -7.46
N GLN A 32 18.53 -3.27 -7.45
CA GLN A 32 17.16 -3.54 -7.87
C GLN A 32 16.17 -2.95 -6.88
N TRP A 33 16.48 -2.96 -5.58
CA TRP A 33 15.70 -2.27 -4.57
C TRP A 33 15.73 -0.75 -4.73
N LYS A 34 16.90 -0.17 -5.01
CA LYS A 34 17.05 1.27 -5.28
C LYS A 34 16.21 1.71 -6.48
N VAL A 35 16.23 0.96 -7.58
CA VAL A 35 15.41 1.25 -8.77
C VAL A 35 13.91 1.20 -8.45
N ARG A 36 13.47 0.22 -7.65
CA ARG A 36 12.06 0.14 -7.22
C ARG A 36 11.67 1.33 -6.35
N ALA A 37 12.53 1.69 -5.40
CA ALA A 37 12.32 2.81 -4.50
C ALA A 37 12.33 4.18 -5.20
N SER A 38 13.10 4.33 -6.29
CA SER A 38 13.16 5.57 -7.08
C SER A 38 12.09 5.68 -8.17
N SER A 39 11.28 4.64 -8.37
CA SER A 39 10.27 4.63 -9.44
C SER A 39 9.20 5.70 -9.24
N THR A 40 8.84 6.39 -10.32
CA THR A 40 7.85 7.48 -10.30
C THR A 40 6.42 7.03 -9.99
N GLY A 41 6.13 5.73 -10.10
CA GLY A 41 4.84 5.13 -9.76
C GLY A 41 4.64 4.81 -8.28
N THR A 42 5.69 4.94 -7.46
CA THR A 42 5.67 4.58 -6.05
C THR A 42 6.05 5.77 -5.19
N ALA A 43 5.24 6.08 -4.18
CA ALA A 43 5.61 7.00 -3.12
C ALA A 43 6.00 6.22 -1.87
N LEU A 44 7.07 6.65 -1.20
CA LEU A 44 7.58 6.05 0.04
C LEU A 44 7.61 7.11 1.14
N TRP A 45 7.26 6.70 2.35
CA TRP A 45 7.36 7.51 3.56
C TRP A 45 8.15 6.76 4.62
N LEU A 46 8.93 7.52 5.40
CA LEU A 46 9.69 7.03 6.54
C LEU A 46 9.11 7.62 7.82
N ALA A 47 8.98 6.78 8.85
CA ALA A 47 8.84 7.25 10.22
C ALA A 47 10.25 7.37 10.80
N LEU A 48 10.61 8.57 11.26
CA LEU A 48 11.91 8.84 11.84
C LEU A 48 11.77 9.09 13.35
N GLU A 49 12.60 8.44 14.14
CA GLU A 49 12.80 8.74 15.55
C GLU A 49 14.22 9.28 15.73
N LYS A 50 14.35 10.55 16.16
CA LYS A 50 15.65 11.22 16.31
C LYS A 50 16.54 11.11 15.07
N GLY A 51 15.94 11.20 13.87
CA GLY A 51 16.63 11.08 12.59
C GLY A 51 16.89 9.65 12.12
N ARG A 52 16.59 8.63 12.92
CA ARG A 52 16.74 7.21 12.56
C ARG A 52 15.42 6.63 12.03
N PRO A 53 15.42 5.90 10.90
CA PRO A 53 14.21 5.26 10.41
C PRO A 53 13.76 4.11 11.33
N VAL A 54 12.52 4.22 11.82
CA VAL A 54 11.86 3.21 12.68
C VAL A 54 10.66 2.55 12.01
N GLY A 55 10.28 3.05 10.85
CA GLY A 55 9.23 2.48 10.03
C GLY A 55 9.23 3.03 8.62
N MET A 56 8.57 2.31 7.73
CA MET A 56 8.42 2.69 6.33
C MET A 56 7.08 2.20 5.81
N ILE A 57 6.52 2.95 4.88
CA ILE A 57 5.36 2.52 4.11
C ILE A 57 5.47 3.05 2.69
N GLY A 58 5.04 2.24 1.71
CA GLY A 58 4.93 2.65 0.32
C GLY A 58 3.50 2.61 -0.17
N ALA A 59 3.22 3.38 -1.21
CA ALA A 59 1.96 3.30 -1.92
C ALA A 59 2.15 3.49 -3.43
N ALA A 60 1.34 2.77 -4.20
CA ALA A 60 1.27 2.89 -5.65
C ALA A 60 -0.18 2.81 -6.13
N VAL A 61 -0.50 3.53 -7.20
CA VAL A 61 -1.81 3.46 -7.86
C VAL A 61 -1.76 2.35 -8.90
N ASN A 62 -2.72 1.42 -8.86
CA ASN A 62 -2.83 0.39 -9.90
C ASN A 62 -3.66 0.89 -11.10
N SER A 63 -3.73 0.05 -12.14
CA SER A 63 -4.53 0.32 -13.35
C SER A 63 -6.03 0.51 -13.09
N ALA A 64 -6.55 0.03 -11.97
CA ALA A 64 -7.94 0.25 -11.54
C ALA A 64 -8.11 1.52 -10.68
N HIS A 65 -7.14 2.44 -10.71
CA HIS A 65 -7.10 3.68 -9.94
C HIS A 65 -7.26 3.51 -8.43
N ARG A 66 -6.84 2.36 -7.88
CA ARG A 66 -6.81 2.12 -6.44
C ARG A 66 -5.42 2.35 -5.88
N PHE A 67 -5.34 3.08 -4.77
CA PHE A 67 -4.15 3.18 -3.94
C PHE A 67 -3.92 1.85 -3.20
N ASN A 68 -2.78 1.22 -3.46
CA ASN A 68 -2.37 0.01 -2.76
C ASN A 68 -1.20 0.32 -1.84
N LEU A 69 -1.31 -0.14 -0.61
CA LEU A 69 -0.22 -0.13 0.36
C LEU A 69 0.79 -1.24 0.02
N ILE A 70 2.06 -0.88 -0.01
CA ILE A 70 3.17 -1.79 -0.31
C ILE A 70 4.33 -1.57 0.66
N GLY A 71 5.09 -2.63 0.94
CA GLY A 71 6.36 -2.52 1.65
C GLY A 71 6.29 -1.90 3.05
N MET A 72 5.22 -2.18 3.81
CA MET A 72 5.11 -1.68 5.18
C MET A 72 6.04 -2.43 6.13
N TRP A 73 6.83 -1.68 6.90
CA TRP A 73 7.72 -2.22 7.92
C TRP A 73 7.73 -1.29 9.14
N VAL A 74 7.83 -1.89 10.33
CA VAL A 74 8.06 -1.18 11.60
C VAL A 74 9.09 -1.98 12.37
N GLU A 75 10.09 -1.26 12.88
CA GLU A 75 11.12 -1.81 13.74
C GLU A 75 10.49 -2.54 14.94
N PRO A 76 10.96 -3.74 15.31
CA PRO A 76 10.38 -4.50 16.42
C PRO A 76 10.20 -3.71 17.72
N ALA A 77 11.18 -2.90 18.11
CA ALA A 77 11.15 -2.08 19.31
C ALA A 77 10.10 -0.96 19.26
N ALA A 78 9.73 -0.51 18.05
CA ALA A 78 8.73 0.54 17.84
C ALA A 78 7.32 -0.03 17.57
N ARG A 79 7.10 -1.34 17.69
CA ARG A 79 5.76 -1.93 17.52
C ARG A 79 4.87 -1.57 18.71
N ALA A 80 3.55 -1.59 18.49
CA ALA A 80 2.53 -1.15 19.45
C ALA A 80 2.62 0.33 19.91
N SER A 81 3.54 1.12 19.34
CA SER A 81 3.67 2.57 19.61
C SER A 81 2.71 3.46 18.80
N GLY A 82 1.98 2.88 17.83
CA GLY A 82 1.14 3.62 16.88
C GLY A 82 1.84 4.07 15.59
N VAL A 83 3.15 3.84 15.42
CA VAL A 83 3.89 4.16 14.17
C VAL A 83 3.19 3.59 12.92
N ALA A 84 2.73 2.34 13.01
CA ALA A 84 1.99 1.69 11.92
C ALA A 84 0.73 2.47 11.51
N THR A 85 -0.02 2.97 12.48
CA THR A 85 -1.25 3.74 12.26
C THR A 85 -0.94 5.08 11.60
N GLN A 86 0.07 5.80 12.12
CA GLN A 86 0.48 7.10 11.57
C GLN A 86 0.94 6.97 10.11
N LEU A 87 1.75 5.94 9.81
CA LEU A 87 2.17 5.65 8.44
C LEU A 87 0.98 5.38 7.51
N ALA A 88 0.00 4.58 7.96
CA ALA A 88 -1.21 4.31 7.19
C ALA A 88 -2.06 5.58 6.98
N ASP A 89 -2.12 6.48 7.97
CA ASP A 89 -2.88 7.72 7.86
C ASP A 89 -2.28 8.70 6.85
N VAL A 90 -0.94 8.78 6.77
CA VAL A 90 -0.24 9.57 5.75
C VAL A 90 -0.58 9.07 4.34
N VAL A 91 -0.63 7.75 4.14
CA VAL A 91 -1.01 7.16 2.85
C VAL A 91 -2.47 7.45 2.52
N LYS A 92 -3.39 7.33 3.48
CA LYS A 92 -4.81 7.69 3.29
C LYS A 92 -4.96 9.17 2.90
N ALA A 93 -4.21 10.06 3.55
CA ALA A 93 -4.21 11.48 3.21
C ALA A 93 -3.73 11.71 1.77
N ARG A 94 -2.62 11.08 1.37
CA ARG A 94 -2.13 11.14 -0.02
C ARG A 94 -3.15 10.62 -1.03
N ALA A 95 -3.83 9.53 -0.72
CA ALA A 95 -4.84 8.94 -1.59
C ALA A 95 -6.00 9.91 -1.84
N ARG A 96 -6.53 10.55 -0.79
CA ARG A 96 -7.59 11.56 -0.90
C ARG A 96 -7.18 12.75 -1.77
N SER A 97 -5.99 13.31 -1.54
CA SER A 97 -5.47 14.43 -2.35
C SER A 97 -5.30 14.04 -3.83
N THR A 98 -4.86 12.81 -4.08
CA THR A 98 -4.66 12.32 -5.44
C THR A 98 -5.98 12.04 -6.15
N GLU A 99 -6.97 11.47 -5.45
CA GLU A 99 -8.32 11.25 -5.99
C GLU A 99 -8.96 12.58 -6.42
N ILE A 100 -8.85 13.62 -5.58
CA ILE A 100 -9.33 14.97 -5.93
C ILE A 100 -8.63 15.45 -7.21
N ALA A 101 -7.32 15.30 -7.32
CA ALA A 101 -6.59 15.69 -8.53
C ALA A 101 -7.00 14.89 -9.79
N ILE A 102 -7.25 13.58 -9.67
CA ILE A 102 -7.73 12.73 -10.77
C ILE A 102 -9.13 13.15 -11.19
N ARG A 103 -10.05 13.36 -10.24
CA ARG A 103 -11.43 13.80 -10.52
C ARG A 103 -11.45 15.19 -11.16
N SER A 104 -10.64 16.13 -10.66
CA SER A 104 -10.49 17.45 -11.29
C SER A 104 -9.91 17.37 -12.70
N ARG A 105 -8.89 16.52 -12.93
CA ARG A 105 -8.34 16.28 -14.27
C ARG A 105 -9.36 15.62 -15.20
N ALA A 106 -10.18 14.70 -14.71
CA ALA A 106 -11.27 14.09 -15.47
C ALA A 106 -12.32 15.13 -15.85
N ILE A 107 -12.78 15.96 -14.92
CA ILE A 107 -13.75 17.05 -15.19
C ILE A 107 -13.18 18.04 -16.23
N LEU A 108 -11.91 18.43 -16.11
CA LEU A 108 -11.25 19.29 -17.10
C LEU A 108 -11.13 18.61 -18.48
N SER A 109 -11.06 17.28 -18.55
CA SER A 109 -11.02 16.54 -19.82
C SER A 109 -12.40 16.33 -20.46
N PHE A 110 -13.50 16.46 -19.71
CA PHE A 110 -14.86 16.38 -20.24
C PHE A 110 -15.42 17.73 -20.73
N ALA A 111 -14.75 18.86 -20.44
CA ALA A 111 -15.16 20.19 -20.88
C ALA A 111 -14.60 20.59 -22.27
N LYS A 112 -14.07 19.63 -23.04
CA LYS A 112 -13.56 19.86 -24.39
C LYS A 112 -14.17 18.84 -25.36
N ALA A 113 -15.45 19.02 -25.65
CA ALA A 113 -16.17 18.40 -26.76
C ALA A 113 -17.07 19.46 -27.40
#